data_AF-A0A925W306-F1
#
_entry.id   AF-A0A925W306-F1
#
_cell.length_a   1.000
_cell.length_b   1.000
_cell.length_c   1.000
_cell.angle_alpha   90.00
_cell.angle_beta   90.00
_cell.angle_gamma   90.00
#
_symmetry.space_group_name_H-M   'P 1'
#
loop_
_entity.id
_entity.type
_entity.pdbx_description
1 polymer ?
#
loop_
_entity_poly.entity_id
_entity_poly.type
_entity_poly.pdbx_seq_one_letter_code
_entity_poly.pdbx_strand_id
1 'polypeptide(L)'
;MAALANHLDAAVTDSGTSERTWPLNAVLFASGCIVVGLIWDISWHRTIGRDTFWSPPHLLEQLGAMIAAFTCGWLVLRTTFGGDQAARSTSVKVWGFRGPLGAWVCIWGAVMMVTSAPFDNWWHNAYGLDVKILSPPHAVLAIGMIAIQFGALLMALASQNRATADTRRRLSLIYAATAGVVVALHATILLENAAFPNHMHSGGFYLLNAIGMPLILVSTSRPSHLRWPATTTAAIYMIIVLVMIWVLQLFPATAKLAPIYNPVTHMVPPPFPL
;
A
#
# COMPACT_ATOMS: atom_id res chain seq x y z
N MET A 1 -29.76 38.52 18.31
CA MET A 1 -29.52 37.20 18.95
C MET A 1 -29.88 36.03 18.05
N ALA A 2 -31.01 36.05 17.31
CA ALA A 2 -31.39 34.96 16.40
C ALA A 2 -30.39 34.69 15.24
N ALA A 3 -29.77 35.73 14.67
CA ALA A 3 -28.77 35.55 13.60
C ALA A 3 -27.47 34.89 14.09
N LEU A 4 -27.06 35.16 15.34
CA LEU A 4 -25.86 34.56 15.93
C LEU A 4 -26.09 33.07 16.28
N ALA A 5 -27.32 32.72 16.72
CA ALA A 5 -27.72 31.34 16.95
C ALA A 5 -27.73 30.54 15.64
N ASN A 6 -28.26 31.10 14.55
CA ASN A 6 -28.24 30.43 13.23
C ASN A 6 -26.83 30.22 12.67
N HIS A 7 -25.88 31.15 12.94
CA HIS A 7 -24.49 30.96 12.54
C HIS A 7 -23.74 29.94 13.40
N LEU A 8 -24.07 29.84 14.70
CA LEU A 8 -23.53 28.81 15.57
C LEU A 8 -24.10 27.43 15.22
N ASP A 9 -25.40 27.33 14.92
CA ASP A 9 -26.02 26.08 14.46
C ASP A 9 -25.50 25.66 13.07
N ALA A 10 -25.24 26.61 12.17
CA ALA A 10 -24.59 26.33 10.89
C ALA A 10 -23.13 25.86 11.07
N ALA A 11 -22.36 26.45 11.99
CA ALA A 11 -20.99 26.01 12.29
C ALA A 11 -20.94 24.66 13.02
N VAL A 12 -21.93 24.36 13.87
CA VAL A 12 -22.08 23.07 14.57
C VAL A 12 -22.58 21.97 13.61
N THR A 13 -23.41 22.30 12.62
CA THR A 13 -23.83 21.35 11.57
C THR A 13 -22.73 21.10 10.52
N ASP A 14 -21.93 22.10 10.18
CA ASP A 14 -20.78 21.97 9.26
C ASP A 14 -19.61 21.19 9.90
N SER A 15 -19.38 21.34 11.21
CA SER A 15 -18.39 20.55 11.95
C SER A 15 -18.84 19.11 12.26
N GLY A 16 -20.14 18.82 12.15
CA GLY A 16 -20.75 17.52 12.44
C GLY A 16 -20.88 16.57 11.23
N THR A 17 -20.79 17.07 9.99
CA THR A 17 -21.20 16.29 8.81
C THR A 17 -20.19 16.20 7.67
N SER A 18 -19.03 16.86 7.74
CA SER A 18 -17.93 16.47 6.83
C SER A 18 -17.41 15.09 7.24
N GLU A 19 -17.64 14.08 6.39
CA GLU A 19 -16.86 12.84 6.43
C GLU A 19 -15.40 13.25 6.50
N ARG A 20 -14.74 13.04 7.64
CA ARG A 20 -13.32 13.35 7.79
C ARG A 20 -12.58 12.44 6.83
N THR A 21 -12.24 12.96 5.65
CA THR A 21 -11.54 12.21 4.59
C THR A 21 -10.05 12.07 4.87
N TRP A 22 -9.51 12.79 5.87
CA TRP A 22 -8.09 12.75 6.19
C TRP A 22 -7.56 11.34 6.53
N PRO A 23 -8.26 10.46 7.29
CA PRO A 23 -7.76 9.12 7.58
C PRO A 23 -7.65 8.28 6.31
N LEU A 24 -8.61 8.45 5.40
CA LEU A 24 -8.59 7.77 4.10
C LEU A 24 -7.41 8.25 3.24
N ASN A 25 -7.17 9.57 3.17
CA ASN A 25 -6.04 10.11 2.43
C ASN A 25 -4.69 9.69 3.06
N ALA A 26 -4.61 9.67 4.39
CA ALA A 26 -3.40 9.25 5.11
C ALA A 26 -3.10 7.76 4.88
N VAL A 27 -4.12 6.90 4.87
CA VAL A 27 -3.96 5.47 4.58
C VAL A 27 -3.64 5.24 3.10
N LEU A 28 -4.21 5.99 2.16
CA LEU A 28 -3.80 5.95 0.75
C LEU A 28 -2.34 6.39 0.58
N PHE A 29 -1.91 7.44 1.27
CA PHE A 29 -0.53 7.90 1.25
C PHE A 29 0.41 6.83 1.82
N ALA A 30 0.07 6.24 2.98
CA ALA A 30 0.81 5.12 3.56
C ALA A 30 0.94 3.93 2.60
N SER A 31 -0.16 3.56 1.96
CA SER A 31 -0.25 2.52 0.93
C SER A 31 0.72 2.80 -0.23
N GLY A 32 0.78 4.04 -0.71
CA GLY A 32 1.73 4.49 -1.73
C GLY A 32 3.18 4.44 -1.27
N CYS A 33 3.48 4.91 -0.06
CA CYS A 33 4.83 4.84 0.53
C CYS A 33 5.35 3.40 0.58
N ILE A 34 4.50 2.44 0.96
CA ILE A 34 4.89 1.02 1.04
C ILE A 34 5.24 0.46 -0.34
N VAL A 35 4.44 0.75 -1.38
CA VAL A 35 4.72 0.20 -2.72
C VAL A 35 5.93 0.88 -3.37
N VAL A 36 6.03 2.21 -3.25
CA VAL A 36 7.21 2.95 -3.75
C VAL A 36 8.47 2.50 -3.01
N GLY A 37 8.37 2.34 -1.68
CA GLY A 37 9.43 1.81 -0.82
C GLY A 37 9.89 0.43 -1.29
N LEU A 38 8.96 -0.51 -1.47
CA LEU A 38 9.27 -1.87 -1.92
C LEU A 38 9.95 -1.91 -3.29
N ILE A 39 9.44 -1.15 -4.26
CA ILE A 39 10.04 -1.06 -5.60
C ILE A 39 11.47 -0.49 -5.51
N TRP A 40 11.65 0.53 -4.67
CA TRP A 40 12.95 1.13 -4.42
C TRP A 40 13.88 0.16 -3.68
N ASP A 41 13.38 -0.61 -2.72
CA ASP A 41 14.14 -1.58 -1.93
C ASP A 41 14.69 -2.71 -2.79
N ILE A 42 13.85 -3.27 -3.67
CA ILE A 42 14.27 -4.24 -4.68
C ILE A 42 15.39 -3.67 -5.55
N SER A 43 15.21 -2.43 -6.03
CA SER A 43 16.20 -1.75 -6.87
C SER A 43 17.50 -1.50 -6.11
N TRP A 44 17.40 -1.15 -4.83
CA TRP A 44 18.51 -0.96 -3.91
C TRP A 44 19.30 -2.24 -3.73
N HIS A 45 18.64 -3.35 -3.42
CA HIS A 45 19.29 -4.65 -3.24
C HIS A 45 19.92 -5.18 -4.52
N ARG A 46 19.32 -4.93 -5.68
CA ARG A 46 19.89 -5.31 -6.99
C ARG A 46 21.11 -4.49 -7.39
N THR A 47 21.31 -3.32 -6.80
CA THR A 47 22.38 -2.39 -7.18
C THR A 47 23.48 -2.27 -6.14
N ILE A 48 23.11 -2.03 -4.88
CA ILE A 48 24.01 -1.77 -3.76
C ILE A 48 24.27 -3.05 -2.96
N GLY A 49 23.27 -3.94 -2.91
CA GLY A 49 23.26 -5.14 -2.06
C GLY A 49 22.55 -4.88 -0.72
N ARG A 50 22.80 -5.73 0.28
CA ARG A 50 22.31 -5.51 1.65
C ARG A 50 23.02 -4.30 2.28
N ASP A 51 22.23 -3.33 2.70
CA ASP A 51 22.69 -2.18 3.50
C ASP A 51 22.07 -2.28 4.91
N THR A 52 22.29 -1.28 5.76
CA THR A 52 21.74 -1.26 7.12
C THR A 52 20.21 -1.32 7.13
N PHE A 53 19.64 -1.71 8.27
CA PHE A 53 18.19 -1.65 8.51
C PHE A 53 17.58 -0.26 8.20
N TRP A 54 18.39 0.79 8.26
CA TRP A 54 17.99 2.19 8.06
C TRP A 54 18.20 2.69 6.62
N SER A 55 18.16 1.79 5.63
CA SER A 55 18.23 2.20 4.22
C SER A 55 17.07 3.18 3.90
N PRO A 56 17.28 4.14 2.98
CA PRO A 56 16.21 5.03 2.53
C PRO A 56 14.90 4.33 2.10
N PRO A 57 14.92 3.21 1.33
CA PRO A 57 13.68 2.49 1.02
C PRO A 57 13.00 1.89 2.26
N HIS A 58 13.74 1.25 3.17
CA HIS A 58 13.17 0.73 4.42
C HIS A 58 12.54 1.83 5.27
N LEU A 59 13.14 3.02 5.33
CA LEU A 59 12.58 4.17 6.07
C LEU A 59 11.23 4.60 5.48
N LEU A 60 11.08 4.57 4.16
CA LEU A 60 9.83 4.93 3.50
C LEU A 60 8.72 3.89 3.77
N GLU A 61 9.05 2.61 3.75
CA GLU A 61 8.10 1.54 4.10
C GLU A 61 7.66 1.61 5.55
N GLN A 62 8.62 1.82 6.47
CA GLN A 62 8.35 1.97 7.90
C GLN A 62 7.46 3.20 8.16
N LEU A 63 7.73 4.33 7.49
CA LEU A 63 6.88 5.51 7.55
C LEU A 63 5.45 5.18 7.11
N GLY A 64 5.27 4.45 6.01
CA GLY A 64 3.97 3.99 5.55
C GLY A 64 3.26 3.13 6.60
N ALA A 65 3.93 2.12 7.15
CA ALA A 65 3.38 1.26 8.19
C ALA A 65 2.98 2.05 9.44
N MET A 66 3.81 2.99 9.89
CA MET A 66 3.52 3.87 11.03
C MET A 66 2.30 4.75 10.78
N ILE A 67 2.22 5.41 9.62
CA ILE A 67 1.07 6.26 9.26
C ILE A 67 -0.21 5.43 9.25
N ALA A 68 -0.18 4.23 8.65
CA ALA A 68 -1.33 3.32 8.64
C ALA A 68 -1.75 2.91 10.05
N ALA A 69 -0.79 2.49 10.89
CA ALA A 69 -1.03 2.07 12.27
C ALA A 69 -1.63 3.20 13.13
N PHE A 70 -1.02 4.37 13.15
CA PHE A 70 -1.49 5.50 13.97
C PHE A 70 -2.83 6.04 13.48
N THR A 71 -3.02 6.16 12.16
CA THR A 71 -4.29 6.63 11.59
C THR A 71 -5.44 5.65 11.90
N CYS A 72 -5.20 4.36 11.72
CA CYS A 72 -6.22 3.33 11.97
C CYS A 72 -6.45 3.11 13.46
N GLY A 73 -5.41 3.17 14.28
CA GLY A 73 -5.50 3.16 15.74
C GLY A 73 -6.32 4.34 16.25
N TRP A 74 -6.08 5.55 15.73
CA TRP A 74 -6.91 6.71 16.03
C TRP A 74 -8.38 6.50 15.64
N LEU A 75 -8.66 5.94 14.46
CA LEU A 75 -10.03 5.62 14.03
C LEU A 75 -10.73 4.65 14.98
N VAL A 76 -10.02 3.59 15.42
CA VAL A 76 -10.53 2.61 16.38
C VAL A 76 -10.81 3.28 17.73
N LEU A 77 -9.85 4.03 18.28
CA LEU A 77 -10.02 4.70 19.57
C LEU A 77 -11.17 5.72 19.52
N ARG A 78 -11.23 6.54 18.47
CA ARG A 78 -12.32 7.49 18.26
C ARG A 78 -13.66 6.79 18.18
N THR A 79 -13.80 5.74 17.36
CA THR A 79 -15.08 5.03 17.19
C THR A 79 -15.50 4.34 18.49
N THR A 80 -14.54 3.82 19.26
CA THR A 80 -14.78 3.18 20.55
C THR A 80 -15.29 4.17 21.58
N PHE A 81 -14.55 5.25 21.83
CA PHE A 81 -14.80 6.13 22.97
C PHE A 81 -15.65 7.37 22.64
N GLY A 82 -15.54 7.89 21.42
CA GLY A 82 -16.23 9.12 20.98
C GLY A 82 -17.15 8.95 19.76
N GLY A 83 -17.39 7.72 19.30
CA GLY A 83 -18.27 7.43 18.18
C GLY A 83 -19.74 7.46 18.58
N ASP A 84 -20.59 8.01 17.72
CA ASP A 84 -22.04 7.92 17.86
C ASP A 84 -22.54 6.48 17.59
N GLN A 85 -23.85 6.26 17.77
CA GLN A 85 -24.45 4.94 17.58
C GLN A 85 -24.35 4.47 16.12
N ALA A 86 -24.42 5.38 15.15
CA ALA A 86 -24.30 5.05 13.73
C ALA A 86 -22.89 4.52 13.38
N ALA A 87 -21.84 5.23 13.80
CA ALA A 87 -20.45 4.82 13.62
C ALA A 87 -20.16 3.49 14.33
N ARG A 88 -20.70 3.28 15.54
CA ARG A 88 -20.53 2.02 16.27
C ARG A 88 -21.29 0.85 15.62
N SER A 89 -22.47 1.09 15.07
CA SER A 89 -23.29 0.05 14.43
C SER A 89 -22.69 -0.52 13.13
N THR A 90 -21.85 0.27 12.46
CA THR A 90 -21.17 -0.10 11.20
C THR A 90 -19.72 -0.52 11.42
N SER A 91 -19.32 -0.73 12.68
CA SER A 91 -17.95 -1.07 13.07
C SER A 91 -17.78 -2.56 13.40
N VAL A 92 -16.55 -3.05 13.27
CA VAL A 92 -16.14 -4.38 13.74
C VAL A 92 -15.58 -4.24 15.15
N LYS A 93 -16.04 -5.11 16.06
CA LYS A 93 -15.58 -5.16 17.46
C LYS A 93 -14.46 -6.20 17.61
N VAL A 94 -13.30 -5.77 18.11
CA VAL A 94 -12.16 -6.63 18.45
C VAL A 94 -11.70 -6.27 19.85
N TRP A 95 -11.65 -7.26 20.76
CA TRP A 95 -11.23 -7.09 22.16
C TRP A 95 -11.82 -5.88 22.90
N GLY A 96 -13.10 -5.59 22.65
CA GLY A 96 -13.81 -4.47 23.29
C GLY A 96 -13.73 -3.15 22.51
N PHE A 97 -12.73 -2.97 21.65
CA PHE A 97 -12.59 -1.81 20.77
C PHE A 97 -13.40 -1.98 19.49
N ARG A 98 -13.81 -0.85 18.89
CA ARG A 98 -14.63 -0.78 17.69
C ARG A 98 -13.96 0.08 16.64
N GLY A 99 -13.96 -0.37 15.39
CA GLY A 99 -13.49 0.43 14.26
C GLY A 99 -13.88 -0.17 12.90
N PRO A 100 -13.67 0.57 11.80
CA PRO A 100 -13.93 0.06 10.46
C PRO A 100 -13.10 -1.19 10.16
N LEU A 101 -13.64 -2.14 9.39
CA LEU A 101 -12.92 -3.37 9.01
C LEU A 101 -11.55 -3.06 8.39
N GLY A 102 -11.50 -2.15 7.41
CA GLY A 102 -10.24 -1.78 6.76
C GLY A 102 -9.20 -1.20 7.72
N ALA A 103 -9.63 -0.51 8.78
CA ALA A 103 -8.71 0.00 9.81
C ALA A 103 -8.08 -1.15 10.61
N TRP A 104 -8.86 -2.18 10.96
CA TRP A 104 -8.32 -3.38 11.62
C TRP A 104 -7.34 -4.15 10.73
N VAL A 105 -7.65 -4.29 9.45
CA VAL A 105 -6.75 -4.97 8.50
C VAL A 105 -5.42 -4.19 8.38
N CYS A 106 -5.47 -2.86 8.30
CA CYS A 106 -4.26 -2.02 8.32
C CYS A 106 -3.45 -2.17 9.61
N ILE A 107 -4.10 -2.21 10.78
CA ILE A 107 -3.40 -2.39 12.07
C ILE A 107 -2.67 -3.72 12.09
N TRP A 108 -3.33 -4.82 11.73
CA TRP A 108 -2.70 -6.14 11.68
C TRP A 108 -1.58 -6.21 10.63
N GLY A 109 -1.77 -5.55 9.48
CA GLY A 109 -0.73 -5.42 8.47
C GLY A 109 0.51 -4.70 9.00
N ALA A 110 0.32 -3.59 9.70
CA ALA A 110 1.42 -2.85 10.31
C ALA A 110 2.13 -3.65 11.42
N VAL A 111 1.39 -4.39 12.25
CA VAL A 111 1.98 -5.31 13.22
C VAL A 111 2.87 -6.33 12.51
N MET A 112 2.38 -6.97 11.44
CA MET A 112 3.16 -7.94 10.67
C MET A 112 4.44 -7.32 10.10
N MET A 113 4.37 -6.14 9.48
CA MET A 113 5.55 -5.44 8.96
C MET A 113 6.56 -5.07 10.04
N VAL A 114 6.11 -4.60 11.21
CA VAL A 114 7.01 -4.26 12.32
C VAL A 114 7.66 -5.52 12.90
N THR A 115 6.92 -6.64 12.96
CA THR A 115 7.45 -7.91 13.47
C THR A 115 8.36 -8.63 12.50
N SER A 116 8.20 -8.43 11.18
CA SER A 116 9.05 -9.10 10.18
C SER A 116 10.48 -8.60 10.24
N ALA A 117 10.72 -7.33 10.57
CA ALA A 117 12.07 -6.76 10.67
C ALA A 117 12.99 -7.44 11.70
N PRO A 118 12.63 -7.58 12.99
CA PRO A 118 13.46 -8.31 13.95
C PRO A 118 13.51 -9.81 13.64
N PHE A 119 12.43 -10.36 13.06
CA PHE A 119 12.40 -11.76 12.63
C PHE A 119 13.40 -12.02 11.49
N ASP A 120 13.52 -11.11 10.54
CA ASP A 120 14.49 -11.14 9.45
C ASP A 120 15.93 -11.12 9.95
N ASN A 121 16.23 -10.20 10.87
CA ASN A 121 17.56 -10.14 11.50
C ASN A 121 17.91 -11.43 12.24
N TRP A 122 16.97 -11.99 13.00
CA TRP A 122 17.19 -13.27 13.67
C TRP A 122 17.40 -14.41 12.67
N TRP A 123 16.57 -14.46 11.63
CA TRP A 123 16.63 -15.49 10.59
C TRP A 123 18.00 -15.52 9.92
N HIS A 124 18.51 -14.36 9.52
CA HIS A 124 19.83 -14.28 8.90
C HIS A 124 20.97 -14.63 9.83
N ASN A 125 20.87 -14.28 11.11
CA ASN A 125 21.87 -14.68 12.10
C ASN A 125 21.87 -16.20 12.34
N ALA A 126 20.72 -16.86 12.20
CA ALA A 126 20.57 -18.29 12.43
C ALA A 126 20.88 -19.15 11.18
N TYR A 127 20.46 -18.70 10.00
CA TYR A 127 20.45 -19.50 8.76
C TYR A 127 21.29 -18.92 7.62
N GLY A 128 21.88 -17.73 7.78
CA GLY A 128 22.65 -17.05 6.75
C GLY A 128 21.81 -16.20 5.80
N LEU A 129 22.44 -15.73 4.72
CA LEU A 129 21.77 -14.88 3.71
C LEU A 129 20.80 -15.69 2.85
N ASP A 130 19.66 -15.09 2.52
CA ASP A 130 18.62 -15.76 1.74
C ASP A 130 19.09 -16.04 0.30
N VAL A 131 18.96 -17.30 -0.11
CA VAL A 131 19.26 -17.75 -1.48
C VAL A 131 18.04 -17.66 -2.40
N LYS A 132 16.85 -17.48 -1.81
CA LYS A 132 15.56 -17.29 -2.49
C LYS A 132 14.78 -16.19 -1.80
N ILE A 133 14.02 -15.45 -2.58
CA ILE A 133 13.28 -14.25 -2.13
C ILE A 133 12.20 -14.57 -1.09
N LEU A 134 11.59 -15.76 -1.13
CA LEU A 134 10.53 -16.16 -0.22
C LEU A 134 11.09 -16.89 1.02
N SER A 135 11.75 -16.16 1.92
CA SER A 135 12.02 -16.67 3.28
C SER A 135 10.85 -16.36 4.23
N PRO A 136 10.72 -17.05 5.38
CA PRO A 136 9.62 -16.82 6.30
C PRO A 136 9.46 -15.36 6.76
N PRO A 137 10.53 -14.59 7.05
CA PRO A 137 10.42 -13.15 7.36
C PRO A 137 9.84 -12.33 6.20
N HIS A 138 10.34 -12.54 4.97
CA HIS A 138 9.83 -11.88 3.78
C HIS A 138 8.37 -12.21 3.50
N ALA A 139 7.93 -13.46 3.78
CA ALA A 139 6.53 -13.84 3.66
C ALA A 139 5.64 -13.07 4.66
N VAL A 140 6.08 -12.92 5.91
CA VAL A 140 5.35 -12.11 6.92
C VAL A 140 5.29 -10.64 6.49
N LEU A 141 6.42 -10.08 6.01
CA LEU A 141 6.46 -8.72 5.49
C LEU A 141 5.47 -8.53 4.33
N ALA A 142 5.50 -9.43 3.35
CA ALA A 142 4.61 -9.39 2.18
C ALA A 142 3.13 -9.47 2.59
N ILE A 143 2.76 -10.37 3.51
CA ILE A 143 1.39 -10.46 4.03
C ILE A 143 1.01 -9.16 4.76
N GLY A 144 1.93 -8.56 5.52
CA GLY A 144 1.71 -7.28 6.19
C GLY A 144 1.45 -6.14 5.20
N MET A 145 2.27 -6.04 4.15
CA MET A 145 2.07 -5.06 3.07
C MET A 145 0.73 -5.27 2.37
N ILE A 146 0.40 -6.52 1.98
CA ILE A 146 -0.88 -6.89 1.36
C ILE A 146 -2.05 -6.46 2.26
N ALA A 147 -1.98 -6.76 3.56
CA ALA A 147 -3.02 -6.38 4.50
C ALA A 147 -3.24 -4.85 4.54
N ILE A 148 -2.19 -4.04 4.57
CA ILE A 148 -2.35 -2.57 4.52
C ILE A 148 -2.99 -2.13 3.20
N GLN A 149 -2.58 -2.69 2.06
CA GLN A 149 -3.18 -2.35 0.76
C GLN A 149 -4.68 -2.68 0.70
N PHE A 150 -5.07 -3.87 1.17
CA PHE A 150 -6.48 -4.26 1.23
C PHE A 150 -7.25 -3.46 2.27
N GLY A 151 -6.65 -3.11 3.41
CA GLY A 151 -7.26 -2.24 4.41
C GLY A 151 -7.57 -0.85 3.83
N ALA A 152 -6.63 -0.26 3.08
CA ALA A 152 -6.82 0.99 2.34
C ALA A 152 -7.96 0.89 1.32
N LEU A 153 -7.95 -0.19 0.51
CA LEU A 153 -8.98 -0.46 -0.50
C LEU A 153 -10.37 -0.61 0.12
N LEU A 154 -10.49 -1.33 1.25
CA LEU A 154 -11.74 -1.52 2.00
C LEU A 154 -12.25 -0.19 2.57
N MET A 155 -11.36 0.66 3.10
CA MET A 155 -11.74 1.99 3.57
C MET A 155 -12.23 2.87 2.42
N ALA A 156 -11.51 2.90 1.30
CA ALA A 156 -11.89 3.67 0.13
C ALA A 156 -13.22 3.20 -0.46
N LEU A 157 -13.43 1.88 -0.55
CA LEU A 157 -14.67 1.28 -1.02
C LEU A 157 -15.85 1.64 -0.13
N ALA A 158 -15.69 1.52 1.19
CA ALA A 158 -16.74 1.84 2.14
C ALA A 158 -17.13 3.33 2.08
N SER A 159 -16.15 4.23 1.92
CA SER A 159 -16.41 5.66 1.70
C SER A 159 -17.08 5.92 0.35
N GLN A 160 -16.61 5.32 -0.74
CA GLN A 160 -17.23 5.46 -2.06
C GLN A 160 -18.71 5.02 -2.06
N ASN A 161 -19.04 3.93 -1.36
CA ASN A 161 -20.41 3.41 -1.28
C ASN A 161 -21.36 4.31 -0.47
N ARG A 162 -20.83 5.21 0.35
CA ARG A 162 -21.60 6.21 1.11
C ARG A 162 -21.50 7.61 0.53
N ALA A 163 -20.88 7.75 -0.64
CA ALA A 163 -20.64 9.05 -1.26
C ALA A 163 -21.95 9.77 -1.64
N THR A 164 -22.01 11.06 -1.34
CA THR A 164 -23.04 11.97 -1.87
C THR A 164 -22.74 12.29 -3.34
N ALA A 165 -23.67 12.95 -4.03
CA ALA A 165 -23.45 13.38 -5.41
C ALA A 165 -22.17 14.22 -5.56
N ASP A 166 -21.92 15.10 -4.58
CA ASP A 166 -20.78 16.03 -4.60
C ASP A 166 -19.44 15.33 -4.34
N THR A 167 -19.41 14.28 -3.50
CA THR A 167 -18.16 13.58 -3.15
C THR A 167 -17.87 12.35 -4.00
N ARG A 168 -18.86 11.86 -4.77
CA ARG A 168 -18.78 10.62 -5.57
C ARG A 168 -17.54 10.56 -6.43
N ARG A 169 -17.28 11.58 -7.26
CA ARG A 169 -16.13 11.57 -8.18
C ARG A 169 -14.81 11.46 -7.43
N ARG A 170 -14.64 12.25 -6.35
CA ARG A 170 -13.42 12.25 -5.56
C ARG A 170 -13.18 10.90 -4.88
N LEU A 171 -14.20 10.34 -4.22
CA LEU A 171 -14.07 9.07 -3.52
C LEU A 171 -13.87 7.89 -4.48
N SER A 172 -14.47 7.94 -5.68
CA SER A 172 -14.19 6.96 -6.73
C SER A 172 -12.78 7.04 -7.29
N LEU A 173 -12.20 8.25 -7.38
CA LEU A 173 -10.79 8.42 -7.75
C LEU A 173 -9.85 7.91 -6.64
N ILE A 174 -10.17 8.16 -5.37
CA ILE A 174 -9.41 7.61 -4.24
C ILE A 174 -9.47 6.07 -4.25
N TYR A 175 -10.65 5.50 -4.49
CA TYR A 175 -10.81 4.05 -4.66
C TYR A 175 -9.96 3.52 -5.82
N ALA A 176 -10.04 4.14 -7.00
CA ALA A 176 -9.21 3.75 -8.14
C ALA A 176 -7.70 3.88 -7.86
N ALA A 177 -7.28 4.89 -7.08
CA ALA A 177 -5.91 5.06 -6.64
C ALA A 177 -5.47 3.93 -5.70
N THR A 178 -6.26 3.60 -4.67
CA THR A 178 -5.96 2.43 -3.81
C THR A 178 -5.89 1.14 -4.61
N ALA A 179 -6.79 0.95 -5.58
CA ALA A 179 -6.76 -0.21 -6.48
C ALA A 179 -5.50 -0.22 -7.35
N GLY A 180 -5.07 0.92 -7.89
CA GLY A 180 -3.86 1.04 -8.70
C GLY A 180 -2.60 0.69 -7.90
N VAL A 181 -2.54 1.11 -6.63
CA VAL A 181 -1.45 0.74 -5.72
C VAL A 181 -1.46 -0.76 -5.39
N VAL A 182 -2.64 -1.38 -5.23
CA VAL A 182 -2.76 -2.84 -5.06
C VAL A 182 -2.25 -3.58 -6.31
N VAL A 183 -2.58 -3.11 -7.52
CA VAL A 183 -2.07 -3.67 -8.76
C VAL A 183 -0.55 -3.52 -8.85
N ALA A 184 -0.01 -2.37 -8.46
CA ALA A 184 1.44 -2.16 -8.40
C ALA A 184 2.12 -3.12 -7.42
N LEU A 185 1.57 -3.31 -6.21
CA LEU A 185 2.10 -4.32 -5.27
C LEU A 185 2.08 -5.72 -5.88
N HIS A 186 0.97 -6.11 -6.50
CA HIS A 186 0.83 -7.42 -7.15
C HIS A 186 1.85 -7.62 -8.27
N ALA A 187 2.04 -6.62 -9.13
CA ALA A 187 3.04 -6.62 -10.18
C ALA A 187 4.45 -6.79 -9.59
N THR A 188 4.80 -6.03 -8.56
CA THR A 188 6.10 -6.12 -7.89
C THR A 188 6.35 -7.52 -7.30
N ILE A 189 5.36 -8.12 -6.62
CA ILE A 189 5.51 -9.48 -6.06
C ILE A 189 5.63 -10.53 -7.18
N LEU A 190 4.87 -10.39 -8.27
CA LEU A 190 5.00 -11.25 -9.44
C LEU A 190 6.38 -11.13 -10.09
N LEU A 191 6.91 -9.90 -10.18
CA LEU A 191 8.20 -9.61 -10.79
C LEU A 191 9.32 -10.37 -10.08
N GLU A 192 9.35 -10.28 -8.76
CA GLU A 192 10.35 -10.91 -7.92
C GLU A 192 10.35 -12.45 -8.01
N ASN A 193 9.19 -13.07 -8.22
CA ASN A 193 9.09 -14.53 -8.26
C ASN A 193 9.22 -15.13 -9.66
N ALA A 194 8.92 -14.37 -10.72
CA ALA A 194 8.73 -14.94 -12.06
C ALA A 194 9.24 -14.08 -13.23
N ALA A 195 9.69 -12.84 -13.01
CA ALA A 195 9.97 -11.90 -14.09
C ALA A 195 11.39 -11.33 -14.08
N PHE A 196 12.39 -12.14 -13.73
CA PHE A 196 13.75 -11.83 -14.17
C PHE A 196 13.75 -11.67 -15.70
N PRO A 197 14.53 -10.74 -16.28
CA PRO A 197 14.50 -10.46 -17.73
C PRO A 197 14.60 -11.71 -18.60
N ASN A 198 15.38 -12.70 -18.16
CA ASN A 198 15.59 -13.97 -18.86
C ASN A 198 14.37 -14.91 -18.81
N HIS A 199 13.40 -14.67 -17.92
CA HIS A 199 12.20 -15.47 -17.71
C HIS A 199 10.91 -14.82 -18.24
N MET A 200 10.96 -13.56 -18.66
CA MET A 200 9.81 -12.82 -19.20
C MET A 200 9.26 -13.38 -20.52
N HIS A 201 10.01 -14.27 -21.19
CA HIS A 201 9.57 -14.97 -22.41
C HIS A 201 9.17 -16.42 -22.14
N SER A 202 9.02 -16.81 -20.87
CA SER A 202 8.64 -18.17 -20.48
C SER A 202 7.12 -18.35 -20.45
N GLY A 203 6.66 -19.59 -20.68
CA GLY A 203 5.24 -19.93 -20.53
C GLY A 203 4.72 -19.70 -19.11
N GLY A 204 5.56 -19.88 -18.09
CA GLY A 204 5.21 -19.58 -16.69
C GLY A 204 4.96 -18.10 -16.44
N PHE A 205 5.81 -17.22 -16.99
CA PHE A 205 5.61 -15.78 -16.94
C PHE A 205 4.29 -15.37 -17.60
N TYR A 206 3.99 -15.90 -18.80
CA TYR A 206 2.73 -15.59 -19.49
C TYR A 206 1.51 -16.11 -18.72
N LEU A 207 1.55 -17.32 -18.18
CA LEU A 207 0.46 -17.91 -17.42
C LEU A 207 0.14 -17.10 -16.15
N LEU A 208 1.16 -16.75 -15.36
CA LEU A 208 0.99 -15.98 -14.14
C LEU A 208 0.40 -14.60 -14.41
N ASN A 209 0.87 -13.91 -15.45
CA ASN A 209 0.36 -12.59 -15.82
C ASN A 209 -1.04 -12.65 -16.42
N ALA A 210 -1.32 -13.62 -17.29
CA ALA A 210 -2.63 -13.79 -17.92
C ALA A 210 -3.73 -14.15 -16.91
N ILE A 211 -3.37 -14.69 -15.74
CA ILE A 211 -4.32 -14.97 -14.65
C ILE A 211 -4.36 -13.80 -13.66
N GLY A 212 -3.20 -13.41 -13.12
CA GLY A 212 -3.10 -12.45 -12.02
C GLY A 212 -3.62 -11.05 -12.39
N MET A 213 -3.15 -10.49 -13.50
CA MET A 213 -3.49 -9.12 -13.89
C MET A 213 -4.97 -8.95 -14.25
N PRO A 214 -5.59 -9.81 -15.08
CA PRO A 214 -7.02 -9.68 -15.36
C PRO A 214 -7.88 -9.90 -14.12
N LEU A 215 -7.53 -10.86 -13.25
CA LEU A 215 -8.29 -11.13 -12.03
C LEU A 215 -8.30 -9.92 -11.10
N ILE A 216 -7.14 -9.29 -10.88
CA ILE A 216 -7.07 -8.13 -9.99
C ILE A 216 -7.77 -6.91 -10.61
N LEU A 217 -7.58 -6.65 -11.90
CA LEU A 217 -8.23 -5.53 -12.58
C LEU A 217 -9.75 -5.69 -12.63
N VAL A 218 -10.26 -6.89 -12.93
CA VAL A 218 -11.71 -7.15 -12.94
C VAL A 218 -12.29 -7.04 -11.53
N SER A 219 -11.62 -7.59 -10.52
CA SER A 219 -12.12 -7.57 -9.15
C SER A 219 -12.19 -6.15 -8.56
N THR A 220 -11.20 -5.29 -8.84
CA THR A 220 -11.24 -3.88 -8.42
C THR A 220 -12.14 -3.02 -9.31
N SER A 221 -12.40 -3.42 -10.55
CA SER A 221 -13.28 -2.66 -11.45
C SER A 221 -14.75 -2.79 -11.11
N ARG A 222 -15.20 -3.98 -10.72
CA ARG A 222 -16.61 -4.30 -10.43
C ARG A 222 -17.27 -3.35 -9.41
N PRO A 223 -16.64 -3.03 -8.26
CA PRO A 223 -17.25 -2.15 -7.27
C PRO A 223 -16.95 -0.66 -7.51
N SER A 224 -16.20 -0.28 -8.55
CA SER A 224 -15.90 1.13 -8.84
C SER A 224 -17.10 1.86 -9.43
N HIS A 225 -17.28 3.15 -9.10
CA HIS A 225 -18.28 4.00 -9.77
C HIS A 225 -17.71 4.84 -10.93
N LEU A 226 -16.44 4.64 -11.31
CA LEU A 226 -15.87 5.32 -12.48
C LEU A 226 -16.40 4.73 -13.79
N ARG A 227 -16.43 5.54 -14.85
CA ARG A 227 -16.80 5.08 -16.21
C ARG A 227 -15.79 4.08 -16.80
N TRP A 228 -14.50 4.26 -16.47
CA TRP A 228 -13.40 3.45 -16.99
C TRP A 228 -12.51 2.95 -15.86
N PRO A 229 -13.05 2.07 -14.99
CA PRO A 229 -12.38 1.74 -13.74
C PRO A 229 -11.08 0.95 -13.97
N ALA A 230 -11.13 -0.10 -14.80
CA ALA A 230 -9.95 -0.90 -15.15
C ALA A 230 -8.84 -0.04 -15.77
N THR A 231 -9.19 0.81 -16.73
CA THR A 231 -8.25 1.72 -17.40
C THR A 231 -7.65 2.72 -16.44
N THR A 232 -8.44 3.27 -15.51
CA THR A 232 -7.96 4.26 -14.54
C THR A 232 -7.02 3.60 -13.53
N THR A 233 -7.38 2.43 -13.01
CA THR A 233 -6.53 1.62 -12.12
C THR A 233 -5.23 1.21 -12.81
N ALA A 234 -5.29 0.72 -14.04
CA ALA A 234 -4.11 0.38 -14.83
C ALA A 234 -3.24 1.61 -15.11
N ALA A 235 -3.83 2.77 -15.43
CA ALA A 235 -3.07 4.00 -15.63
C ALA A 235 -2.32 4.45 -14.37
N ILE A 236 -2.95 4.33 -13.19
CA ILE A 236 -2.29 4.68 -11.91
C ILE A 236 -1.13 3.73 -11.62
N TYR A 237 -1.32 2.43 -11.80
CA TYR A 237 -0.24 1.44 -11.73
C TYR A 237 0.91 1.79 -12.67
N MET A 238 0.60 2.04 -13.96
CA MET A 238 1.60 2.38 -14.97
C MET A 238 2.35 3.66 -14.62
N ILE A 239 1.67 4.68 -14.11
CA ILE A 239 2.32 5.92 -13.66
C ILE A 239 3.31 5.63 -12.54
N ILE A 240 2.94 4.83 -11.54
CA ILE A 240 3.84 4.47 -10.44
C ILE A 240 5.08 3.77 -11.01
N VAL A 241 4.92 2.73 -11.82
CA VAL A 241 6.03 1.96 -12.38
C VAL A 241 6.92 2.82 -13.29
N LEU A 242 6.32 3.59 -14.21
CA LEU A 242 7.08 4.45 -15.12
C LEU A 242 7.87 5.52 -14.38
N VAL A 243 7.26 6.16 -13.37
CA VAL A 243 7.98 7.13 -12.52
C VAL A 243 9.15 6.47 -11.82
N MET A 244 8.97 5.27 -11.25
CA MET A 244 10.06 4.55 -10.60
C MET A 244 11.17 4.18 -11.58
N ILE A 245 10.82 3.69 -12.78
CA ILE A 245 11.80 3.38 -13.84
C ILE A 245 12.59 4.62 -14.25
N TRP A 246 11.91 5.74 -14.50
CA TRP A 246 12.54 6.98 -14.96
C TRP A 246 13.39 7.66 -13.90
N VAL A 247 12.95 7.62 -12.64
CA VAL A 247 13.59 8.35 -11.55
C VAL A 247 14.76 7.57 -10.96
N LEU A 248 14.62 6.27 -10.72
CA LEU A 248 15.66 5.50 -10.02
C LEU A 248 16.99 5.49 -10.78
N GLN A 249 16.95 5.32 -12.11
CA GLN A 249 18.15 5.28 -12.95
C GLN A 249 18.99 6.57 -12.95
N LEU A 250 18.45 7.68 -12.42
CA LEU A 250 19.16 8.95 -12.31
C LEU A 250 20.11 9.00 -11.11
N PHE A 251 20.00 8.06 -10.16
CA PHE A 251 20.81 8.06 -8.95
C PHE A 251 22.06 7.21 -9.14
N PRO A 252 23.27 7.76 -8.89
CA PRO A 252 24.49 6.97 -8.87
C PRO A 252 24.44 5.98 -7.72
N ALA A 253 24.99 4.79 -7.95
CA ALA A 253 25.02 3.72 -6.97
C ALA A 253 26.28 2.89 -7.15
N THR A 254 26.76 2.32 -6.05
CA THR A 254 27.94 1.47 -6.06
C THR A 254 27.67 0.27 -5.17
N ALA A 255 27.91 -0.92 -5.72
CA ALA A 255 27.75 -2.16 -4.98
C ALA A 255 28.71 -2.22 -3.79
N LYS A 256 28.15 -2.55 -2.62
CA LYS A 256 28.88 -2.64 -1.33
C LYS A 256 29.18 -4.08 -0.93
N LEU A 257 28.64 -5.07 -1.64
CA LEU A 257 28.82 -6.49 -1.36
C LEU A 257 29.20 -7.26 -2.63
N ALA A 258 30.06 -8.27 -2.46
CA ALA A 258 30.64 -9.10 -3.52
C ALA A 258 29.91 -10.45 -3.68
N PRO A 259 30.07 -11.17 -4.82
CA PRO A 259 30.81 -10.79 -6.02
C PRO A 259 29.95 -10.04 -7.05
N ILE A 260 30.50 -8.97 -7.61
CA ILE A 260 29.86 -8.15 -8.65
C ILE A 260 30.34 -8.65 -10.01
N TYR A 261 29.54 -9.48 -10.66
CA TYR A 261 29.84 -9.96 -12.02
C TYR A 261 29.44 -8.96 -13.11
N ASN A 262 28.57 -7.99 -12.76
CA ASN A 262 28.12 -6.94 -13.66
C ASN A 262 28.15 -5.58 -12.93
N PRO A 263 29.20 -4.76 -13.10
CA PRO A 263 29.33 -3.50 -12.38
C PRO A 263 28.28 -2.50 -12.88
N VAL A 264 27.37 -2.12 -11.98
CA VAL A 264 26.38 -1.06 -12.20
C VAL A 264 26.81 0.20 -11.47
N THR A 265 26.73 1.34 -12.15
CA THR A 265 27.12 2.66 -11.61
C THR A 265 25.92 3.54 -11.23
N HIS A 266 24.71 3.05 -11.51
CA HIS A 266 23.44 3.74 -11.27
C HIS A 266 22.42 2.74 -10.74
N MET A 267 21.38 3.22 -10.06
CA MET A 267 20.31 2.37 -9.53
C MET A 267 19.64 1.59 -10.67
N VAL A 268 19.58 0.26 -10.53
CA VAL A 268 18.92 -0.63 -11.46
C VAL A 268 17.40 -0.51 -11.25
N PRO A 269 16.64 0.00 -12.22
CA PRO A 269 15.20 0.12 -12.09
C PRO A 269 14.49 -1.25 -12.22
N PRO A 270 13.18 -1.31 -11.93
CA PRO A 270 12.33 -2.45 -12.26
C PRO A 270 12.39 -2.81 -13.75
N PRO A 271 12.29 -4.09 -14.11
CA PRO A 271 12.30 -4.52 -15.51
C PRO A 271 10.96 -4.24 -16.20
N PHE A 272 10.97 -3.52 -17.32
CA PHE A 272 9.80 -3.34 -18.20
C PHE A 272 9.39 -4.67 -18.88
N PRO A 273 8.10 -4.98 -19.11
CA PRO A 273 6.92 -4.10 -19.09
C PRO A 273 6.10 -4.07 -17.79
N LEU A 274 6.56 -4.71 -16.70
CA LEU A 274 5.80 -4.85 -15.45
C LEU A 274 6.36 -4.02 -14.30
#